data_AF-A0A2S4UMI5-F1
#
_entry.id   AF-A0A2S4UMI5-F1
#
_cell.length_a   1.000
_cell.length_b   1.000
_cell.length_c   1.000
_cell.angle_alpha   90.00
_cell.angle_beta   90.00
_cell.angle_gamma   90.00
#
_symmetry.space_group_name_H-M   'P 1'
#
loop_
_entity.id
_entity.type
_entity.pdbx_description
1 polymer ?
#
loop_
_entity_poly.entity_id
_entity_poly.type
_entity_poly.pdbx_seq_one_letter_code
_entity_poly.pdbx_strand_id
1 'polypeptide(L)'
;MAGFEVISKTLAEQLLVEDQPFQFHEQVFWRPYEAYVYVYDKSIDEQRAKGKLVDHQGTAKIALYGVFSCRCSQRKPMRDAIRADRNFLAGKHRKPDLSHLPRRPAREALLDNWHLHAQSIAWACADIVRQYTNEHHGRRD
;
A
#
# COMPACT_ATOMS: atom_id res chain seq x y z
N MET A 1 23.08 5.68 -23.69
CA MET A 1 22.97 4.47 -22.85
C MET A 1 21.59 4.48 -22.20
N ALA A 2 20.70 3.56 -22.57
CA ALA A 2 19.44 3.39 -21.85
C ALA A 2 19.77 2.82 -20.47
N GLY A 3 19.82 3.69 -19.45
CA GLY A 3 19.94 3.22 -18.08
C GLY A 3 18.72 2.34 -17.81
N PHE A 4 18.95 1.07 -17.48
CA PHE A 4 17.87 0.18 -17.05
C PHE A 4 17.18 0.86 -15.88
N GLU A 5 15.96 1.35 -16.11
CA GLU A 5 15.21 2.03 -15.08
C GLU A 5 14.93 1.01 -13.98
N VAL A 6 15.48 1.27 -12.80
CA VAL A 6 15.33 0.40 -11.64
C VAL A 6 13.88 0.54 -11.17
N ILE A 7 13.10 -0.54 -11.32
CA ILE A 7 11.67 -0.56 -11.00
C ILE A 7 11.38 -1.65 -9.96
N SER A 8 10.86 -1.24 -8.80
CA SER A 8 10.32 -2.14 -7.78
C SER A 8 8.92 -2.60 -8.19
N LYS A 9 8.66 -3.91 -8.07
CA LYS A 9 7.32 -4.50 -8.29
C LYS A 9 6.58 -4.79 -6.99
N THR A 10 7.28 -4.75 -5.85
CA THR A 10 6.79 -5.23 -4.56
C THR A 10 5.49 -4.58 -4.13
N LEU A 11 5.36 -3.25 -4.16
CA LEU A 11 4.09 -2.61 -3.77
C LEU A 11 2.92 -3.03 -4.67
N ALA A 12 3.14 -3.15 -5.99
CA ALA A 12 2.10 -3.56 -6.93
C ALA A 12 1.64 -5.00 -6.69
N GLU A 13 2.60 -5.91 -6.47
CA GLU A 13 2.31 -7.32 -6.17
C GLU A 13 1.62 -7.44 -4.81
N GLN A 14 2.18 -6.81 -3.77
CA GLN A 14 1.62 -6.80 -2.42
C GLN A 14 0.25 -6.14 -2.34
N LEU A 15 -0.16 -5.31 -3.30
CA LEU A 15 -1.53 -4.78 -3.35
C LEU A 15 -2.57 -5.90 -3.60
N LEU A 16 -2.18 -6.94 -4.36
CA LEU A 16 -3.08 -7.95 -4.90
C LEU A 16 -2.89 -9.34 -4.28
N VAL A 17 -1.77 -9.59 -3.58
CA VAL A 17 -1.50 -10.87 -2.93
C VAL A 17 -2.60 -11.22 -1.93
N GLU A 18 -3.14 -12.43 -2.06
CA GLU A 18 -4.01 -13.13 -1.11
C GLU A 18 -3.17 -14.20 -0.39
N ASP A 19 -2.59 -13.85 0.77
CA ASP A 19 -1.77 -14.80 1.57
C ASP A 19 -2.43 -15.12 2.91
N GLN A 20 -2.56 -14.14 3.78
CA GLN A 20 -3.15 -14.19 5.09
C GLN A 20 -3.97 -12.93 5.32
N PRO A 21 -5.16 -13.08 5.91
CA PRO A 21 -6.02 -11.94 6.15
C PRO A 21 -5.36 -10.99 7.14
N PHE A 22 -5.50 -9.67 7.01
CA PHE A 22 -5.01 -8.70 7.99
C PHE A 22 -6.17 -7.85 8.49
N GLN A 23 -6.05 -7.37 9.73
CA GLN A 23 -7.09 -6.53 10.32
C GLN A 23 -6.79 -5.07 10.00
N PHE A 24 -7.75 -4.35 9.42
CA PHE A 24 -7.66 -2.92 9.21
C PHE A 24 -8.86 -2.25 9.89
N HIS A 25 -8.59 -1.45 10.93
CA HIS A 25 -9.61 -1.01 11.89
C HIS A 25 -10.41 -2.20 12.47
N GLU A 26 -11.72 -2.23 12.27
CA GLU A 26 -12.64 -3.24 12.79
C GLU A 26 -12.95 -4.34 11.77
N GLN A 27 -12.29 -4.34 10.61
CA GLN A 27 -12.57 -5.28 9.52
C GLN A 27 -11.35 -6.12 9.18
N VAL A 28 -11.61 -7.30 8.63
CA VAL A 28 -10.60 -8.26 8.18
C VAL A 28 -10.62 -8.31 6.66
N PHE A 29 -9.45 -8.16 6.05
CA PHE A 29 -9.28 -8.15 4.60
C PHE A 29 -8.27 -9.19 4.15
N TRP A 30 -8.55 -9.85 3.04
CA TRP A 30 -7.62 -10.80 2.42
C TRP A 30 -6.67 -10.09 1.45
N ARG A 31 -7.17 -9.05 0.76
CA ARG A 31 -6.38 -8.22 -0.15
C ARG A 31 -6.27 -6.78 0.33
N PRO A 32 -5.07 -6.17 0.27
CA PRO A 32 -4.91 -4.72 0.42
C PRO A 32 -5.75 -3.91 -0.53
N TYR A 33 -5.93 -4.38 -1.76
CA TYR A 33 -6.80 -3.69 -2.70
C TYR A 33 -8.23 -3.53 -2.16
N GLU A 34 -8.80 -4.57 -1.52
CA GLU A 34 -10.15 -4.51 -0.95
C GLU A 34 -10.20 -3.55 0.24
N ALA A 35 -9.20 -3.61 1.13
CA ALA A 35 -9.09 -2.68 2.24
C ALA A 35 -8.97 -1.24 1.74
N TYR A 36 -8.19 -1.01 0.68
CA TYR A 36 -8.05 0.30 0.06
C TYR A 36 -9.39 0.82 -0.48
N VAL A 37 -10.11 0.00 -1.25
CA VAL A 37 -11.42 0.37 -1.80
C VAL A 37 -12.40 0.69 -0.68
N TYR A 38 -12.44 -0.13 0.38
CA TYR A 38 -13.31 0.11 1.53
C TYR A 38 -13.01 1.46 2.21
N VAL A 39 -11.75 1.73 2.52
CA VAL A 39 -11.33 2.98 3.19
C VAL A 39 -11.58 4.19 2.30
N TYR A 40 -11.31 4.06 1.01
CA TYR A 40 -11.54 5.10 0.02
C TYR A 40 -13.02 5.45 -0.05
N ASP A 41 -13.89 4.46 -0.31
CA ASP A 41 -15.33 4.70 -0.48
C ASP A 41 -15.93 5.29 0.79
N LYS A 42 -15.57 4.75 1.97
CA LYS A 42 -16.00 5.30 3.27
C LYS A 42 -15.58 6.77 3.45
N SER A 43 -14.34 7.11 3.10
CA SER A 43 -13.81 8.47 3.26
C SER A 43 -14.47 9.46 2.29
N ILE A 44 -14.81 9.01 1.07
CA ILE A 44 -15.54 9.82 0.10
C ILE A 44 -16.98 10.08 0.58
N ASP A 45 -17.66 9.05 1.09
CA ASP A 45 -19.02 9.18 1.59
C ASP A 45 -19.10 10.07 2.84
N GLU A 46 -18.10 9.99 3.73
CA GLU A 46 -17.99 10.92 4.86
C GLU A 46 -17.76 12.38 4.43
N GLN A 47 -17.00 12.63 3.37
CA GLN A 47 -16.81 13.99 2.83
C GLN A 47 -18.13 14.52 2.25
N ARG A 48 -18.84 13.68 1.48
CA ARG A 48 -20.15 14.01 0.91
C ARG A 48 -21.17 14.32 2.00
N ALA A 49 -21.27 13.48 3.04
CA ALA A 49 -22.18 13.67 4.15
C ALA A 49 -21.91 14.98 4.92
N LYS A 50 -20.66 15.45 4.95
CA LYS A 50 -20.25 16.72 5.56
C LYS A 50 -20.37 17.93 4.61
N GLY A 51 -20.91 17.74 3.39
CA GLY A 51 -21.01 18.80 2.38
C GLY A 51 -19.66 19.34 1.89
N LYS A 52 -18.58 18.57 2.06
CA LYS A 52 -17.23 18.98 1.65
C LYS A 52 -17.00 18.70 0.17
N LEU A 53 -16.11 19.47 -0.45
CA LEU A 53 -15.57 19.12 -1.76
C LEU A 53 -14.83 17.79 -1.65
N VAL A 54 -15.10 16.89 -2.60
CA VAL A 54 -14.53 15.54 -2.60
C VAL A 54 -13.07 15.59 -3.06
N ASP A 55 -12.15 15.21 -2.18
CA ASP A 55 -10.71 15.12 -2.46
C ASP A 55 -10.31 13.67 -2.77
N HIS A 56 -10.35 13.30 -4.05
CA HIS A 56 -9.98 11.95 -4.51
C HIS A 56 -8.50 11.63 -4.31
N GLN A 57 -7.61 12.62 -4.51
CA GLN A 57 -6.17 12.43 -4.44
C GLN A 57 -5.72 12.23 -2.98
N GLY A 58 -6.12 13.13 -2.08
CA GLY A 58 -5.80 13.03 -0.66
C GLY A 58 -6.40 11.76 -0.05
N THR A 59 -7.61 11.39 -0.44
CA THR A 59 -8.25 10.15 -0.01
C THR A 59 -7.45 8.92 -0.48
N ALA A 60 -7.02 8.88 -1.74
CA ALA A 60 -6.20 7.77 -2.25
C ALA A 60 -4.87 7.65 -1.50
N LYS A 61 -4.20 8.76 -1.21
CA LYS A 61 -2.96 8.79 -0.43
C LYS A 61 -3.16 8.19 0.96
N ILE A 62 -4.16 8.67 1.70
CA ILE A 62 -4.43 8.23 3.08
C ILE A 62 -4.80 6.75 3.12
N ALA A 63 -5.68 6.31 2.20
CA ALA A 63 -6.10 4.92 2.12
C ALA A 63 -4.92 3.98 1.81
N LEU A 64 -4.10 4.31 0.80
CA LEU A 64 -2.92 3.50 0.48
C LEU A 64 -1.92 3.46 1.64
N TYR A 65 -1.61 4.62 2.22
CA TYR A 65 -0.67 4.70 3.34
C TYR A 65 -1.13 3.83 4.51
N GLY A 66 -2.40 3.97 4.91
CA GLY A 66 -2.97 3.21 6.01
C GLY A 66 -2.88 1.72 5.73
N VAL A 67 -3.42 1.28 4.60
CA VAL A 67 -3.50 -0.15 4.25
C VAL A 67 -2.11 -0.80 4.18
N PHE A 68 -1.17 -0.20 3.47
CA PHE A 68 0.18 -0.76 3.34
C PHE A 68 0.92 -0.75 4.67
N SER A 69 0.84 0.33 5.46
CA SER A 69 1.48 0.38 6.78
C SER A 69 0.92 -0.70 7.70
N CYS A 70 -0.39 -0.84 7.73
CA CYS A 70 -1.08 -1.81 8.57
C CYS A 70 -0.73 -3.25 8.20
N ARG A 71 -0.77 -3.60 6.90
CA ARG A 71 -0.37 -4.93 6.45
C ARG A 71 1.12 -5.18 6.70
N CYS A 72 1.98 -4.19 6.47
CA CYS A 72 3.42 -4.31 6.71
C CYS A 72 3.73 -4.64 8.17
N SER A 73 3.03 -4.00 9.11
CA SER A 73 3.19 -4.28 10.54
C SER A 73 2.69 -5.68 10.92
N GLN A 74 1.57 -6.13 10.36
CA GLN A 74 0.97 -7.41 10.74
C GLN A 74 1.56 -8.63 10.03
N ARG A 75 2.05 -8.48 8.79
CA ARG A 75 2.38 -9.61 7.92
C ARG A 75 3.86 -9.69 7.64
N LYS A 76 4.51 -10.68 8.26
CA LYS A 76 5.91 -11.04 7.99
C LYS A 76 6.18 -11.30 6.49
N PRO A 77 5.31 -11.99 5.72
CA PRO A 77 5.55 -12.19 4.28
C PRO A 77 5.72 -10.89 3.50
N MET A 78 4.91 -9.86 3.82
CA MET A 78 5.07 -8.54 3.20
C MET A 78 6.41 -7.90 3.55
N ARG A 79 6.85 -7.99 4.82
CA ARG A 79 8.17 -7.49 5.25
C ARG A 79 9.31 -8.23 4.56
N ASP A 80 9.19 -9.55 4.40
CA ASP A 80 10.21 -10.36 3.75
C ASP A 80 10.30 -10.06 2.25
N ALA A 81 9.16 -9.83 1.58
CA ALA A 81 9.14 -9.36 0.19
C ALA A 81 9.84 -7.99 0.03
N ILE A 82 9.59 -7.06 0.96
CA ILE A 82 10.27 -5.75 0.98
C ILE A 82 11.78 -5.91 1.18
N ARG A 83 12.23 -6.78 2.09
CA ARG A 83 13.66 -7.05 2.31
C ARG A 83 14.34 -7.68 1.10
N ALA A 84 13.63 -8.56 0.39
CA ALA A 84 14.14 -9.23 -0.80
C ALA A 84 14.29 -8.27 -1.99
N ASP A 85 13.50 -7.20 -2.04
CA ASP A 85 13.53 -6.21 -3.11
C ASP A 85 14.63 -5.16 -2.88
N ARG A 86 15.80 -5.41 -3.46
CA ARG A 86 16.96 -4.48 -3.42
C ARG A 86 16.65 -3.12 -4.04
N ASN A 87 15.61 -3.03 -4.86
CA ASN A 87 15.23 -1.83 -5.60
C ASN A 87 14.08 -1.08 -4.92
N PHE A 88 13.59 -1.57 -3.77
CA PHE A 88 12.38 -1.08 -3.12
C PHE A 88 12.42 0.42 -2.79
N LEU A 89 13.58 0.95 -2.37
CA LEU A 89 13.75 2.38 -2.09
C LEU A 89 14.50 3.14 -3.20
N ALA A 90 15.22 2.42 -4.07
CA ALA A 90 16.14 3.01 -5.03
C ALA A 90 15.48 3.44 -6.35
N GLY A 91 14.24 2.99 -6.61
CA GLY A 91 13.63 3.07 -7.93
C GLY A 91 12.19 3.55 -7.96
N LYS A 92 11.65 3.67 -9.18
CA LYS A 92 10.21 3.87 -9.38
C LYS A 92 9.46 2.61 -8.96
N HIS A 93 8.21 2.76 -8.55
CA HIS A 93 7.34 1.62 -8.30
C HIS A 93 6.45 1.35 -9.51
N ARG A 94 6.45 0.09 -9.96
CA ARG A 94 5.56 -0.39 -11.01
C ARG A 94 4.12 -0.10 -10.60
N LYS A 95 3.32 0.42 -11.53
CA LYS A 95 1.88 0.59 -11.35
C LYS A 95 1.21 -0.80 -11.31
N PRO A 96 0.29 -1.06 -10.38
CA PRO A 96 -0.39 -2.35 -10.29
C PRO A 96 -1.27 -2.58 -11.51
N ASP A 97 -1.34 -3.82 -11.97
CA ASP A 97 -2.26 -4.23 -13.02
C ASP A 97 -3.62 -4.56 -12.41
N LEU A 98 -4.57 -3.63 -12.58
CA LEU A 98 -5.95 -3.76 -12.09
C LEU A 98 -6.93 -3.98 -13.26
N SER A 99 -6.46 -4.41 -14.43
CA SER A 99 -7.28 -4.57 -15.63
C SER A 99 -8.42 -5.59 -15.45
N HIS A 100 -8.16 -6.64 -14.66
CA HIS A 100 -9.11 -7.70 -14.33
C HIS A 100 -10.17 -7.30 -13.28
N LEU A 101 -10.04 -6.13 -12.66
CA LEU A 101 -10.96 -5.66 -11.62
C LEU A 101 -11.99 -4.67 -12.20
N PRO A 102 -13.21 -4.60 -11.64
CA PRO A 102 -14.23 -3.66 -12.09
C PRO A 102 -13.73 -2.21 -12.10
N ARG A 103 -14.16 -1.43 -13.10
CA ARG A 103 -13.93 0.02 -13.11
C ARG A 103 -14.78 0.66 -12.02
N ARG A 104 -14.13 1.46 -11.16
CA ARG A 104 -14.77 2.21 -10.08
C ARG A 104 -13.90 3.40 -9.67
N PRO A 105 -14.46 4.45 -9.04
CA PRO A 105 -13.71 5.65 -8.67
C PRO A 105 -12.45 5.37 -7.85
N ALA A 106 -12.50 4.45 -6.89
CA ALA A 106 -11.33 4.04 -6.10
C ALA A 106 -10.21 3.47 -6.98
N ARG A 107 -10.53 2.62 -7.97
CA ARG A 107 -9.54 2.06 -8.89
C ARG A 107 -8.86 3.16 -9.70
N GLU A 108 -9.65 4.07 -10.26
CA GLU A 108 -9.14 5.17 -11.09
C GLU A 108 -8.26 6.10 -10.26
N ALA A 109 -8.73 6.51 -9.08
CA ALA A 109 -7.95 7.35 -8.17
C ALA A 109 -6.63 6.69 -7.74
N LEU A 110 -6.61 5.38 -7.48
CA LEU A 110 -5.37 4.65 -7.22
C LEU A 110 -4.41 4.74 -8.40
N LEU A 111 -4.91 4.43 -9.60
CA LEU A 111 -4.08 4.37 -10.81
C LEU A 111 -3.56 5.75 -11.20
N ASP A 112 -4.35 6.79 -11.08
CA ASP A 112 -3.99 8.16 -11.46
C ASP A 112 -2.97 8.77 -10.50
N ASN A 113 -3.05 8.40 -9.21
CA ASN A 113 -2.19 8.94 -8.17
C ASN A 113 -1.03 8.02 -7.76
N TRP A 114 -0.88 6.85 -8.41
CA TRP A 114 0.12 5.86 -8.02
C TRP A 114 1.54 6.44 -7.97
N HIS A 115 1.96 7.12 -9.05
CA HIS A 115 3.31 7.69 -9.16
C HIS A 115 3.57 8.79 -8.13
N LEU A 116 2.52 9.46 -7.64
CA LEU A 116 2.63 10.52 -6.63
C LEU A 116 2.82 9.96 -5.22
N HIS A 117 2.35 8.74 -4.95
CA HIS A 117 2.24 8.22 -3.59
C HIS A 117 3.13 7.00 -3.32
N ALA A 118 3.41 6.18 -4.34
CA ALA A 118 4.10 4.89 -4.15
C ALA A 118 5.44 5.03 -3.43
N GLN A 119 6.25 6.04 -3.77
CA GLN A 119 7.54 6.25 -3.11
C GLN A 119 7.37 6.58 -1.61
N SER A 120 6.41 7.42 -1.26
CA SER A 120 6.15 7.77 0.15
C SER A 120 5.65 6.57 0.96
N ILE A 121 4.84 5.71 0.33
CA ILE A 121 4.36 4.46 0.93
C ILE A 121 5.53 3.48 1.13
N ALA A 122 6.45 3.39 0.17
CA ALA A 122 7.63 2.55 0.27
C ALA A 122 8.53 2.96 1.44
N TRP A 123 8.76 4.27 1.62
CA TRP A 123 9.48 4.78 2.79
C TRP A 123 8.82 4.36 4.11
N ALA A 124 7.51 4.55 4.23
CA ALA A 124 6.77 4.14 5.44
C ALA A 124 6.89 2.62 5.71
N CYS A 125 6.75 1.80 4.67
CA CYS A 125 6.89 0.36 4.80
C CYS A 125 8.32 -0.04 5.20
N ALA A 126 9.34 0.61 4.63
CA ALA A 126 10.73 0.33 4.96
C ALA A 126 11.07 0.71 6.42
N ASP A 127 10.52 1.81 6.94
CA ASP A 127 10.69 2.19 8.34
C ASP A 127 10.07 1.17 9.28
N ILE A 128 8.87 0.67 8.96
CA ILE A 128 8.24 -0.43 9.71
C ILE A 128 9.14 -1.68 9.66
N VAL A 129 9.64 -2.07 8.49
CA VAL A 129 10.53 -3.25 8.35
C VAL A 129 11.79 -3.12 9.20
N ARG A 130 12.38 -1.91 9.30
CA ARG A 130 13.54 -1.64 10.16
C ARG A 130 13.22 -1.86 11.63
N GLN A 131 12.06 -1.40 12.10
CA GLN A 131 11.63 -1.60 13.50
C GLN A 131 11.55 -3.08 13.88
N TYR A 132 10.93 -3.92 13.04
CA TYR A 132 10.87 -5.37 13.26
C TYR A 132 12.22 -6.09 13.16
N THR A 133 13.23 -5.46 12.55
CA THR A 133 14.58 -6.04 12.50
C THR A 133 15.32 -5.78 13.80
N ASN A 134 15.10 -4.62 14.40
CA ASN A 134 15.71 -4.21 15.68
C ASN A 134 15.10 -4.96 16.87
N GLU A 135 13.80 -5.23 16.87
CA GLU A 135 13.13 -5.96 17.97
C GLU A 135 13.60 -7.42 18.11
N HIS A 136 14.00 -8.06 17.01
CA HIS A 136 14.54 -9.43 17.04
C HIS A 136 16.01 -9.51 17.51
N HIS A 137 16.73 -8.39 17.60
CA HIS A 137 18.09 -8.37 18.15
C HIS A 137 18.13 -8.11 19.67
N GLY A 138 16.99 -7.78 20.28
CA GLY A 138 16.86 -7.50 21.72
C GLY A 138 16.36 -8.68 22.57
N ARG A 139 16.03 -9.83 21.96
CA ARG A 139 15.74 -11.08 22.67
C ARG A 139 16.86 -12.07 22.40
N ARG A 140 17.94 -11.96 23.18
CA ARG A 140 18.82 -13.10 23.44
C ARG A 140 18.28 -13.74 24.72
N ASP A 141 17.76 -14.95 24.59
CA ASP A 141 17.63 -15.87 25.73
C ASP A 141 19.03 -16.20 26.29
#